data_AF-A0A7C7KWJ6-F1
#
_entry.id   AF-A0A7C7KWJ6-F1
#
_cell.length_a   1.000
_cell.length_b   1.000
_cell.length_c   1.000
_cell.angle_alpha   90.00
_cell.angle_beta   90.00
_cell.angle_gamma   90.00
#
_symmetry.space_group_name_H-M   'P 1'
#
loop_
_entity.id
_entity.type
_entity.pdbx_description
1 polymer ?
#
loop_
_entity_poly.entity_id
_entity_poly.type
_entity_poly.pdbx_seq_one_letter_code
_entity_poly.pdbx_strand_id
1 'polypeptide(L)'
;MNRPPIPTIEVTPWETGNLIPLLHEIRHALRKLLTDGSETCIDLGALPMAPGEETRLVETLGKGEISVQMQALGKSAIYETRYPGVWFATHFNSNDEILGKYIEITHMPGLLKSQREDIAAGLHQLEEKLHEN
;
A
#
# COMPACT_ATOMS: atom_id res chain seq x y z
N MET A 1 22.80 55.40 -4.16
CA MET A 1 22.00 54.39 -3.44
C MET A 1 21.98 53.13 -4.28
N ASN A 2 22.81 52.14 -3.96
CA ASN A 2 22.70 50.80 -4.57
C ASN A 2 21.76 49.98 -3.70
N ARG A 3 20.60 49.61 -4.25
CA ARG A 3 19.70 48.66 -3.61
C ARG A 3 20.39 47.29 -3.63
N PRO A 4 20.47 46.56 -2.51
CA PRO A 4 21.04 45.22 -2.53
C PRO A 4 20.20 44.33 -3.47
N PRO A 5 20.84 43.39 -4.19
CA PRO A 5 20.11 42.44 -5.03
C PRO A 5 19.13 41.64 -4.16
N ILE A 6 17.92 41.46 -4.69
CA ILE A 6 16.91 40.59 -4.08
C ILE A 6 17.51 39.18 -4.09
N PRO A 7 17.52 38.44 -2.96
CA PRO A 7 18.01 37.07 -2.97
C PRO A 7 17.15 36.24 -3.91
N THR A 8 17.78 35.67 -4.94
CA THR A 8 17.18 34.62 -5.76
C THR A 8 16.97 33.43 -4.84
N ILE A 9 15.72 33.14 -4.49
CA ILE A 9 15.36 31.89 -3.84
C ILE A 9 15.59 30.81 -4.90
N GLU A 10 16.70 30.07 -4.79
CA GLU A 10 16.88 28.84 -5.55
C GLU A 10 15.82 27.85 -5.08
N VAL A 11 14.69 27.79 -5.78
CA VAL A 11 13.73 26.70 -5.65
C VAL A 11 14.44 25.47 -6.18
N THR A 12 14.94 24.68 -5.25
CA THR A 12 15.49 23.37 -5.53
C THR A 12 14.36 22.43 -5.97
N PRO A 13 14.64 21.43 -6.82
CA PRO A 13 13.62 20.50 -7.31
C PRO A 13 12.94 19.63 -6.24
N TRP A 14 13.30 19.79 -4.96
CA TRP A 14 12.84 18.96 -3.84
C TRP A 14 11.58 19.46 -3.11
N GLU A 15 11.01 20.60 -3.51
CA GLU A 15 9.87 21.22 -2.81
C GLU A 15 8.48 20.92 -3.40
N THR A 16 8.39 20.27 -4.56
CA THR A 16 7.11 19.99 -5.25
C THR A 16 6.65 18.52 -5.18
N GLY A 17 7.15 17.75 -4.22
CA GLY A 17 6.82 16.33 -4.11
C GLY A 17 5.63 16.03 -3.20
N ASN A 18 4.74 15.13 -3.64
CA ASN A 18 3.65 14.60 -2.81
C ASN A 18 4.13 13.60 -1.74
N LEU A 19 5.42 13.25 -1.72
CA LEU A 19 6.00 12.32 -0.75
C LEU A 19 5.80 12.73 0.73
N ILE A 20 6.15 13.98 1.11
CA ILE A 20 6.05 14.41 2.52
C ILE A 20 4.59 14.45 3.00
N PRO A 21 3.64 15.04 2.24
CA PRO A 21 2.21 14.94 2.56
C PRO A 21 1.75 13.49 2.75
N LEU A 22 2.15 12.58 1.86
CA LEU A 22 1.78 11.17 1.94
C LEU A 22 2.33 10.50 3.21
N LEU A 23 3.57 10.77 3.61
CA LEU A 23 4.11 10.25 4.87
C LEU A 23 3.36 10.80 6.09
N HIS A 24 2.92 12.06 6.05
CA HIS A 24 2.07 12.63 7.10
C HIS A 24 0.69 11.99 7.15
N GLU A 25 0.11 11.65 5.99
CA GLU A 25 -1.15 10.92 5.88
C GLU A 25 -1.03 9.51 6.45
N ILE A 26 0.01 8.75 6.07
CA ILE A 26 0.29 7.41 6.63
C ILE A 26 0.42 7.48 8.16
N ARG A 27 1.18 8.46 8.68
CA ARG A 27 1.31 8.68 10.13
C ARG A 27 -0.05 8.95 10.78
N HIS A 28 -0.90 9.75 10.15
CA HIS A 28 -2.23 10.06 10.69
C HIS A 28 -3.13 8.82 10.66
N ALA A 29 -3.12 8.05 9.57
CA ALA A 29 -3.85 6.80 9.43
C ALA A 29 -3.43 5.76 10.48
N LEU A 30 -2.12 5.63 10.74
CA LEU A 30 -1.61 4.74 11.81
C LEU A 30 -2.13 5.15 13.19
N ARG A 31 -2.18 6.46 13.47
CA ARG A 31 -2.76 6.95 14.74
C ARG A 31 -4.24 6.60 14.85
N LYS A 32 -5.00 6.71 13.75
CA LYS A 32 -6.42 6.31 13.72
C LYS A 32 -6.57 4.81 13.96
N LEU A 33 -5.81 3.99 13.24
CA LEU A 33 -5.81 2.53 13.41
C LEU A 33 -5.59 2.14 14.88
N LEU A 34 -4.63 2.78 15.56
CA LEU A 34 -4.37 2.54 16.98
C LEU A 34 -5.44 3.10 17.94
N THR A 35 -6.15 4.15 17.55
CA THR A 35 -7.11 4.84 18.43
C THR A 35 -8.48 4.17 18.38
N ASP A 36 -8.96 3.79 17.19
CA ASP A 36 -10.33 3.32 16.97
C ASP A 36 -10.42 2.10 16.03
N GLY A 37 -9.29 1.57 15.54
CA GLY A 37 -9.28 0.43 14.61
C GLY A 37 -9.62 0.78 13.17
N SER A 38 -9.78 2.07 12.82
CA SER A 38 -10.08 2.47 11.45
C SER A 38 -8.92 2.18 10.51
N GLU A 39 -9.15 1.25 9.59
CA GLU A 39 -8.25 0.97 8.47
C GLU A 39 -8.32 2.10 7.42
N THR A 40 -7.23 2.32 6.69
CA THR A 40 -7.16 3.34 5.62
C THR A 40 -6.46 2.75 4.40
N CYS A 41 -6.96 3.04 3.21
CA CYS A 41 -6.33 2.66 1.96
C CYS A 41 -6.05 3.92 1.14
N ILE A 42 -4.81 4.05 0.66
CA ILE A 42 -4.36 5.18 -0.16
C ILE A 42 -4.05 4.65 -1.56
N ASP A 43 -4.75 5.14 -2.57
CA ASP A 43 -4.50 4.83 -3.98
C ASP A 43 -3.36 5.71 -4.52
N LEU A 44 -2.21 5.08 -4.79
CA LEU A 44 -1.04 5.78 -5.33
C LEU A 44 -1.21 6.16 -6.80
N GLY A 45 -2.07 5.47 -7.54
CA GLY A 45 -2.39 5.80 -8.93
C GLY A 45 -3.24 7.06 -9.07
N ALA A 46 -4.01 7.40 -8.03
CA ALA A 46 -4.82 8.61 -7.98
C ALA A 46 -4.03 9.88 -7.60
N LEU A 47 -2.81 9.72 -7.06
CA LEU A 47 -1.97 10.85 -6.64
C LEU A 47 -1.06 11.31 -7.79
N PRO A 48 -0.95 12.62 -8.05
CA PRO A 48 0.00 13.13 -9.03
C PRO A 48 1.42 13.02 -8.46
N MET A 49 2.11 11.91 -8.75
CA MET A 49 3.49 11.68 -8.32
C MET A 49 4.45 12.19 -9.40
N ALA A 50 5.44 12.98 -9.00
CA ALA A 50 6.51 13.39 -9.89
C ALA A 50 7.43 12.19 -10.24
N PRO A 51 8.13 12.23 -11.39
CA PRO A 51 9.04 11.17 -11.78
C PRO A 51 10.06 10.85 -10.68
N GLY A 52 10.16 9.58 -10.30
CA GLY A 52 11.09 9.11 -9.25
C GLY A 52 10.58 9.24 -7.81
N GLU A 53 9.45 9.93 -7.56
CA GLU A 53 8.86 9.98 -6.21
C GLU A 53 8.36 8.62 -5.74
N GLU A 54 7.82 7.82 -6.64
CA GLU A 54 7.35 6.47 -6.28
C GLU A 54 8.52 5.59 -5.82
N THR A 55 9.66 5.66 -6.53
CA THR A 55 10.89 4.96 -6.13
C THR A 55 11.34 5.42 -4.75
N ARG A 56 11.37 6.74 -4.53
CA ARG A 56 11.76 7.31 -3.23
C ARG A 56 10.79 6.93 -2.12
N LEU A 57 9.49 6.84 -2.40
CA LEU A 57 8.47 6.37 -1.47
C LEU A 57 8.74 4.92 -1.07
N VAL A 58 8.92 4.03 -2.05
CA VAL A 58 9.23 2.61 -1.81
C VAL A 58 10.54 2.47 -1.02
N GLU A 59 11.56 3.24 -1.36
CA GLU A 59 12.83 3.27 -0.61
C GLU A 59 12.64 3.78 0.82
N THR A 60 11.79 4.80 1.02
CA THR A 60 11.54 5.42 2.34
C THR A 60 10.74 4.48 3.24
N LEU A 61 9.72 3.81 2.70
CA LEU A 61 8.93 2.81 3.41
C LEU A 61 9.74 1.53 3.65
N GLY A 62 10.61 1.15 2.70
CA GLY A 62 11.36 -0.09 2.77
C GLY A 62 10.47 -1.33 2.84
N LYS A 63 11.08 -2.48 3.09
CA LYS A 63 10.39 -3.77 3.29
C LYS A 63 10.55 -4.22 4.74
N GLY A 64 9.46 -4.72 5.30
CA GLY A 64 9.41 -5.39 6.58
C GLY A 64 9.58 -6.89 6.43
N GLU A 65 8.97 -7.63 7.35
CA GLU A 65 9.16 -9.08 7.49
C GLU A 65 8.24 -9.88 6.57
N ILE A 66 7.05 -9.35 6.27
CA ILE A 66 6.00 -10.08 5.58
C ILE A 66 5.95 -9.70 4.10
N SER A 67 5.94 -10.70 3.23
CA SER A 67 5.71 -10.55 1.79
C SER A 67 4.85 -11.71 1.30
N VAL A 68 3.81 -11.39 0.55
CA VAL A 68 2.82 -12.33 0.03
C VAL A 68 2.65 -12.11 -1.47
N GLN A 69 2.57 -13.21 -2.20
CA GLN A 69 2.14 -13.22 -3.60
C GLN A 69 0.95 -14.16 -3.72
N MET A 70 -0.06 -13.74 -4.48
CA MET A 70 -1.26 -14.53 -4.69
C MET A 70 -1.80 -14.38 -6.11
N GLN A 71 -2.56 -15.38 -6.53
CA GLN A 71 -3.33 -15.38 -7.77
C GLN A 71 -4.82 -15.27 -7.40
N ALA A 72 -5.35 -14.05 -7.42
CA ALA A 72 -6.74 -13.75 -7.13
C ALA A 72 -7.31 -12.89 -8.26
N LEU A 73 -7.96 -13.53 -9.25
CA LEU A 73 -8.45 -12.89 -10.49
C LEU A 73 -7.37 -12.10 -11.29
N GLY A 74 -6.10 -12.41 -11.03
CA GLY A 74 -4.92 -11.67 -11.45
C GLY A 74 -3.81 -11.85 -10.42
N LYS A 75 -2.55 -11.54 -10.77
CA LYS A 75 -1.46 -11.59 -9.80
C LYS A 75 -1.62 -10.42 -8.83
N SER A 76 -1.42 -10.62 -7.54
CA SER A 76 -1.32 -9.56 -6.55
C SER A 76 -0.11 -9.79 -5.66
N ALA A 77 0.65 -8.75 -5.41
CA ALA A 77 1.81 -8.77 -4.54
C ALA A 77 1.61 -7.75 -3.41
N ILE A 78 1.67 -8.21 -2.17
CA ILE A 78 1.48 -7.38 -0.99
C ILE A 78 2.65 -7.61 -0.05
N TYR A 79 3.24 -6.55 0.48
CA TYR A 79 4.28 -6.68 1.51
C TYR A 79 4.08 -5.66 2.62
N GLU A 80 4.46 -6.03 3.84
CA GLU A 80 4.53 -5.10 4.94
C GLU A 80 5.81 -4.26 4.78
N THR A 81 5.72 -2.96 5.04
CA THR A 81 6.87 -2.07 4.97
C THR A 81 7.72 -2.19 6.25
N ARG A 82 8.80 -1.42 6.38
CA ARG A 82 9.56 -1.39 7.64
C ARG A 82 8.74 -0.87 8.84
N TYR A 83 7.59 -0.23 8.56
CA TYR A 83 6.67 0.30 9.54
C TYR A 83 5.49 -0.67 9.69
N PRO A 84 5.38 -1.38 10.83
CA PRO A 84 4.31 -2.35 11.03
C PRO A 84 2.92 -1.75 10.90
N GLY A 85 2.01 -2.49 10.28
CA GLY A 85 0.66 -2.02 9.96
C GLY A 85 0.58 -1.09 8.74
N VAL A 86 1.69 -0.83 8.05
CA VAL A 86 1.71 -0.18 6.73
C VAL A 86 2.10 -1.21 5.68
N TRP A 87 1.20 -1.45 4.74
CA TRP A 87 1.31 -2.45 3.70
C TRP A 87 1.33 -1.80 2.33
N PHE A 88 2.13 -2.34 1.43
CA PHE A 88 2.18 -1.92 0.04
C PHE A 88 1.61 -3.03 -0.83
N ALA A 89 0.49 -2.76 -1.49
CA ALA A 89 -0.21 -3.68 -2.38
C ALA A 89 -0.02 -3.26 -3.84
N THR A 90 0.31 -4.22 -4.69
CA THR A 90 0.38 -4.07 -6.14
C THR A 90 -0.51 -5.12 -6.78
N HIS A 91 -1.50 -4.66 -7.53
CA HIS A 91 -2.40 -5.55 -8.26
C HIS A 91 -2.05 -5.55 -9.74
N PHE A 92 -2.11 -6.72 -10.34
CA PHE A 92 -1.84 -6.95 -11.74
C PHE A 92 -3.08 -7.55 -12.41
N ASN A 93 -3.24 -7.30 -13.71
CA ASN A 93 -4.23 -7.99 -14.51
C ASN A 93 -3.74 -9.39 -14.95
N SER A 94 -4.55 -10.08 -15.74
CA SER A 94 -4.21 -11.39 -16.30
C SER A 94 -3.03 -11.38 -17.28
N ASN A 95 -2.57 -10.21 -17.73
CA ASN A 95 -1.44 -10.03 -18.64
C ASN A 95 -0.16 -9.57 -17.91
N ASP A 96 -0.11 -9.66 -16.57
CA ASP A 96 0.99 -9.17 -15.72
C ASP A 96 1.24 -7.64 -15.80
N GLU A 97 0.26 -6.86 -16.26
CA GLU A 97 0.33 -5.40 -16.25
C GLU A 97 -0.20 -4.85 -14.93
N ILE A 98 0.45 -3.81 -14.39
CA ILE A 98 0.05 -3.18 -13.13
C ILE A 98 -1.30 -2.48 -13.33
N LEU A 99 -2.31 -2.93 -12.58
CA LEU A 99 -3.62 -2.29 -12.50
C LEU A 99 -3.65 -1.14 -11.50
N GLY A 100 -2.90 -1.28 -10.41
CA GLY A 100 -2.86 -0.26 -9.36
C GLY A 100 -1.89 -0.59 -8.24
N LYS A 101 -1.49 0.45 -7.51
CA LYS A 101 -0.64 0.37 -6.33
C LYS A 101 -1.31 1.10 -5.19
N TYR A 102 -1.31 0.48 -4.02
CA TYR A 102 -2.02 0.98 -2.85
C TYR A 102 -1.14 0.89 -1.62
N ILE A 103 -1.32 1.83 -0.70
CA ILE A 103 -0.82 1.71 0.67
C ILE A 103 -2.02 1.43 1.57
N GLU A 104 -2.02 0.26 2.20
CA GLU A 104 -3.02 -0.13 3.17
C GLU A 104 -2.46 0.05 4.59
N ILE A 105 -3.17 0.81 5.42
CA ILE A 105 -2.88 0.99 6.84
C ILE A 105 -3.88 0.14 7.61
N THR A 106 -3.45 -1.05 8.03
CA THR A 106 -4.31 -2.08 8.61
C THR A 106 -3.48 -3.11 9.38
N HIS A 107 -4.11 -3.83 10.30
CA HIS A 107 -3.50 -5.00 10.95
C HIS A 107 -3.26 -6.15 9.97
N MET A 108 -4.15 -6.31 8.98
CA MET A 108 -4.09 -7.40 8.02
C MET A 108 -4.84 -6.99 6.75
N PRO A 109 -4.14 -6.87 5.60
CA PRO A 109 -4.74 -6.55 4.31
C PRO A 109 -5.98 -7.39 4.01
N GLY A 110 -7.03 -6.72 3.53
CA GLY A 110 -8.32 -7.36 3.28
C GLY A 110 -8.21 -8.53 2.31
N LEU A 111 -7.34 -8.42 1.30
CA LEU A 111 -7.12 -9.45 0.30
C LEU A 111 -6.48 -10.74 0.88
N LEU A 112 -5.84 -10.67 2.05
CA LEU A 112 -5.29 -11.85 2.74
C LEU A 112 -6.35 -12.60 3.55
N LYS A 113 -7.53 -12.02 3.78
CA LYS A 113 -8.61 -12.65 4.55
C LYS A 113 -9.36 -13.61 3.62
N SER A 114 -9.44 -14.89 4.00
CA SER A 114 -10.28 -15.86 3.29
C SER A 114 -11.74 -15.42 3.36
N GLN A 115 -12.40 -15.41 2.20
CA GLN A 115 -13.80 -15.01 2.12
C GLN A 115 -14.70 -16.09 2.75
N ARG A 116 -15.85 -15.65 3.27
CA ARG A 116 -16.80 -16.55 3.92
C ARG A 116 -17.26 -17.65 2.98
N GLU A 117 -17.45 -17.32 1.71
CA GLU A 117 -17.89 -18.27 0.67
C GLU A 117 -16.82 -19.33 0.39
N ASP A 118 -15.55 -18.92 0.30
CA ASP A 118 -14.42 -19.85 0.10
C ASP A 118 -14.25 -20.80 1.28
N ILE A 119 -14.41 -20.28 2.51
CA ILE A 119 -14.38 -21.10 3.74
C ILE A 119 -15.53 -22.11 3.73
N ALA A 120 -16.74 -21.69 3.37
CA ALA A 120 -17.90 -22.58 3.30
C ALA A 120 -17.73 -23.67 2.24
N ALA A 121 -17.21 -23.32 1.06
CA ALA A 121 -16.88 -24.28 0.01
C ALA A 121 -15.80 -25.28 0.45
N GLY A 122 -14.77 -24.79 1.17
CA GLY A 122 -13.72 -25.64 1.73
C GLY A 122 -14.24 -26.62 2.78
N LEU A 123 -15.17 -26.18 3.65
CA LEU A 123 -15.84 -27.05 4.62
C LEU A 123 -16.62 -28.17 3.92
N HIS A 124 -17.44 -27.83 2.92
CA HIS A 124 -18.23 -28.81 2.17
C HIS A 124 -17.35 -29.88 1.52
N GLN A 125 -16.27 -29.47 0.84
CA GLN A 125 -15.33 -30.40 0.21
C GLN A 125 -14.67 -31.35 1.23
N LEU A 126 -14.36 -30.85 2.42
CA LEU A 126 -13.78 -31.66 3.49
C LEU A 126 -14.80 -32.67 4.04
N GLU A 127 -16.06 -32.24 4.23
CA GLU A 127 -17.14 -33.12 4.68
C GLU A 127 -17.42 -34.24 3.68
N GLU A 128 -17.49 -33.95 2.38
CA GLU A 128 -17.66 -34.97 1.33
C GLU A 128 -16.55 -36.03 1.39
N LYS A 129 -15.29 -35.58 1.46
CA LYS A 129 -14.13 -36.47 1.55
C LYS A 129 -14.12 -37.36 2.80
N LEU A 130 -14.74 -36.91 3.90
CA LEU A 130 -14.86 -37.71 5.12
C LEU A 130 -15.97 -38.76 5.04
N HIS A 131 -17.02 -38.55 4.24
CA HIS A 131 -18.10 -39.52 4.03
C HIS A 131 -17.75 -40.58 2.97
N GLU A 132 -16.76 -40.31 2.11
CA GLU A 132 -16.25 -41.25 1.11
C GLU A 132 -15.27 -42.31 1.69
N ASN A 133 -14.94 -42.25 2.99
CA ASN A 133 -14.13 -43.23 3.72
C ASN A 133 -14.98 -44.07 4.69
#